data_AF-A0A9D2HY63-F1
#
_entry.id   AF-A0A9D2HY63-F1
#
_cell.length_a   1.000
_cell.length_b   1.000
_cell.length_c   1.000
_cell.angle_alpha   90.00
_cell.angle_beta   90.00
_cell.angle_gamma   90.00
#
_symmetry.space_group_name_H-M   'P 1'
#
loop_
_entity.id
_entity.type
_entity.pdbx_description
1 polymer ?
#
loop_
_entity_poly.entity_id
_entity_poly.type
_entity_poly.pdbx_seq_one_letter_code
_entity_poly.pdbx_strand_id
1 'polypeptide(L)'
;MTNFATGVSFNLLKVDFQAILEKSDTGTRALVLPTKADNPPTVSLGEITDEFKKALNIDGADANIKEKINAVKKEGKSINPDEIKFQLAAAFLYIEMPNEPKKEEPKNEDSKTTTEYALAINVDLQDALPDFGAFKLNSVFIAVWNTKRKAVLKNIGAGEITEMLKLLEA
;
A
#
# COMPACT_ATOMS: atom_id res chain seq x y z
N MET A 1 -11.12 -13.49 -31.29
CA MET A 1 -10.52 -12.67 -30.22
C MET A 1 -9.88 -13.63 -29.25
N THR A 2 -8.57 -13.52 -29.05
CA THR A 2 -7.82 -14.43 -28.16
C THR A 2 -7.29 -13.61 -27.00
N ASN A 3 -7.85 -13.83 -25.82
CA ASN A 3 -7.32 -13.27 -24.59
C ASN A 3 -6.36 -14.27 -23.97
N PHE A 4 -5.21 -13.79 -23.50
CA PHE A 4 -4.19 -14.60 -22.83
C PHE A 4 -3.85 -13.95 -21.49
N ALA A 5 -3.84 -14.73 -20.41
CA ALA A 5 -3.47 -14.24 -19.10
C ALA A 5 -2.40 -15.14 -18.47
N THR A 6 -1.40 -14.52 -17.85
CA THR A 6 -0.43 -15.20 -16.98
C THR A 6 -0.48 -14.59 -15.59
N GLY A 7 -0.19 -15.41 -14.58
CA GLY A 7 -0.17 -14.94 -13.21
C GLY A 7 1.03 -15.49 -12.45
N VAL A 8 1.49 -14.72 -11.47
CA VAL A 8 2.48 -15.14 -10.49
C VAL A 8 1.96 -14.82 -9.10
N SER A 9 2.32 -15.65 -8.13
CA SER A 9 2.07 -15.38 -6.72
C SER A 9 3.40 -15.17 -6.00
N PHE A 10 3.43 -14.20 -5.10
CA PHE A 10 4.63 -13.87 -4.33
C PHE A 10 4.23 -13.40 -2.93
N ASN A 11 5.19 -13.37 -2.01
CA ASN A 11 4.97 -12.88 -0.65
C ASN A 11 5.72 -11.55 -0.47
N LEU A 12 5.06 -10.58 0.16
CA LEU A 12 5.63 -9.29 0.53
C LEU A 12 5.04 -8.85 1.87
N LEU A 13 5.89 -8.49 2.84
CA LEU A 13 5.50 -8.12 4.21
C LEU A 13 4.64 -9.19 4.88
N LYS A 14 4.99 -10.47 4.66
CA LYS A 14 4.23 -11.66 5.09
C LYS A 14 2.82 -11.76 4.47
N VAL A 15 2.45 -10.89 3.54
CA VAL A 15 1.18 -10.94 2.81
C VAL A 15 1.39 -11.63 1.47
N ASP A 16 0.52 -12.57 1.16
CA ASP A 16 0.52 -13.25 -0.14
C ASP A 16 -0.17 -12.37 -1.19
N PHE A 17 0.55 -12.05 -2.26
CA PHE A 17 0.09 -11.29 -3.41
C PHE A 17 -0.11 -12.17 -4.62
N GLN A 18 -1.00 -11.72 -5.49
CA GLN A 18 -1.14 -12.22 -6.85
C GLN A 18 -0.92 -11.05 -7.82
N ALA A 19 -0.07 -11.29 -8.81
CA ALA A 19 0.06 -10.44 -9.98
C ALA A 19 -0.47 -11.19 -11.21
N ILE A 20 -1.29 -10.51 -12.01
CA ILE A 20 -1.87 -11.04 -13.25
C ILE A 20 -1.54 -10.08 -14.38
N LEU A 21 -1.03 -10.61 -15.49
CA LEU A 21 -0.86 -9.91 -16.75
C LEU A 21 -1.85 -10.49 -17.77
N GLU A 22 -2.76 -9.67 -18.26
CA GLU A 22 -3.71 -10.01 -19.32
C GLU A 22 -3.31 -9.28 -20.61
N LYS A 23 -3.22 -10.02 -21.72
CA LYS A 23 -3.04 -9.48 -23.06
C LYS A 23 -4.26 -9.79 -23.91
N SER A 24 -4.75 -8.77 -24.59
CA SER A 24 -5.93 -8.82 -25.45
C SER A 24 -5.68 -8.05 -26.75
N ASP A 25 -6.66 -8.12 -27.66
CA ASP A 25 -6.64 -7.36 -28.91
C ASP A 25 -6.68 -5.83 -28.66
N THR A 26 -7.18 -5.39 -27.49
CA THR A 26 -7.29 -3.96 -27.11
C THR A 26 -6.09 -3.43 -26.34
N GLY A 27 -5.24 -4.28 -25.79
CA GLY A 27 -4.10 -3.85 -25.00
C GLY A 27 -3.63 -4.87 -23.98
N THR A 28 -2.72 -4.43 -23.11
CA THR A 28 -2.19 -5.19 -21.99
C THR A 28 -2.65 -4.59 -20.68
N ARG A 29 -3.06 -5.44 -19.73
CA ARG A 29 -3.43 -5.05 -18.37
C ARG A 29 -2.58 -5.80 -17.37
N ALA A 30 -2.14 -5.12 -16.33
CA ALA A 30 -1.48 -5.72 -15.18
C ALA A 30 -2.27 -5.40 -13.92
N LEU A 31 -2.44 -6.38 -13.04
CA LEU A 31 -3.13 -6.23 -11.76
C LEU A 31 -2.30 -6.89 -10.67
N VAL A 32 -2.08 -6.18 -9.56
CA VAL A 32 -1.42 -6.69 -8.36
C VAL A 32 -2.32 -6.42 -7.16
N LEU A 33 -2.63 -7.46 -6.39
CA LEU A 33 -3.44 -7.38 -5.19
C LEU A 33 -3.09 -8.48 -4.16
N PRO A 34 -3.30 -8.23 -2.85
CA PRO A 34 -3.26 -9.26 -1.83
C PRO A 34 -4.30 -10.35 -2.07
N THR A 35 -3.92 -11.61 -1.93
CA THR A 35 -4.82 -12.78 -2.03
C THR A 35 -5.70 -12.95 -0.79
N LYS A 36 -5.29 -12.37 0.34
CA LYS A 36 -6.04 -12.29 1.61
C LYS A 36 -5.88 -10.89 2.18
N ALA A 37 -7.00 -10.28 2.57
CA ALA A 37 -7.02 -8.94 3.17
C ALA A 37 -7.42 -8.94 4.65
N ASP A 38 -7.90 -10.08 5.17
CA ASP A 38 -8.41 -10.17 6.53
C ASP A 38 -7.27 -10.47 7.51
N ASN A 39 -7.17 -9.64 8.56
CA ASN A 39 -6.14 -9.72 9.62
C ASN A 39 -4.71 -9.82 9.06
N PRO A 40 -4.23 -8.78 8.37
CA PRO A 40 -2.88 -8.79 7.83
C PRO A 40 -1.84 -9.01 8.92
N PRO A 41 -0.82 -9.84 8.67
CA PRO A 41 0.24 -10.10 9.61
C PRO A 41 1.00 -8.82 9.95
N THR A 42 1.50 -8.79 11.19
CA THR A 42 2.34 -7.70 11.65
C THR A 42 3.80 -7.95 11.28
N VAL A 43 4.47 -6.89 10.85
CA VAL A 43 5.91 -6.83 10.58
C VAL A 43 6.54 -5.70 11.39
N SER A 44 7.69 -5.96 12.00
CA SER A 44 8.49 -4.94 12.67
C SER A 44 9.23 -4.05 11.67
N LEU A 45 9.71 -2.90 12.12
CA LEU A 45 10.58 -2.04 11.31
C LEU A 45 11.81 -2.81 10.79
N GLY A 46 12.43 -3.63 11.65
CA GLY A 46 13.59 -4.44 11.28
C GLY A 46 13.27 -5.41 10.14
N GLU A 47 12.14 -6.12 10.24
CA GLU A 47 11.68 -7.05 9.20
C GLU A 47 11.41 -6.35 7.86
N ILE A 48 10.77 -5.17 7.87
CA ILE A 48 10.58 -4.36 6.66
C ILE A 48 11.95 -4.05 6.04
N THR A 49 12.89 -3.52 6.81
CA THR A 49 14.19 -3.11 6.26
C THR A 49 14.98 -4.28 5.69
N ASP A 50 14.94 -5.45 6.34
CA ASP A 50 15.60 -6.65 5.87
C ASP A 50 14.95 -7.19 4.59
N GLU A 51 13.62 -7.14 4.51
CA GLU A 51 12.88 -7.61 3.34
C GLU A 51 13.13 -6.71 2.13
N PHE A 52 13.15 -5.39 2.29
CA PHE A 52 13.50 -4.45 1.22
C PHE A 52 14.96 -4.61 0.76
N LYS A 53 15.89 -4.82 1.68
CA LYS A 53 17.30 -5.14 1.34
C LYS A 53 17.38 -6.43 0.53
N LYS A 54 16.74 -7.51 0.99
CA LYS A 54 16.80 -8.83 0.32
C LYS A 54 16.07 -8.86 -1.02
N ALA A 55 14.88 -8.25 -1.10
CA ALA A 55 14.01 -8.34 -2.27
C ALA A 55 14.34 -7.30 -3.35
N LEU A 56 14.78 -6.10 -2.94
CA LEU A 56 14.99 -4.97 -3.85
C LEU A 56 16.44 -4.46 -3.90
N ASN A 57 17.35 -5.05 -3.11
CA ASN A 57 18.76 -4.65 -3.01
C ASN A 57 18.93 -3.16 -2.64
N ILE A 58 18.05 -2.64 -1.77
CA ILE A 58 18.05 -1.25 -1.30
C ILE A 58 18.76 -1.17 0.06
N ASP A 59 20.01 -0.69 0.06
CA ASP A 59 20.78 -0.45 1.28
C ASP A 59 20.44 0.89 1.96
N GLY A 60 20.63 0.97 3.28
CA GLY A 60 20.53 2.22 4.06
C GLY A 60 19.12 2.73 4.38
N ALA A 61 18.07 1.98 4.04
CA ALA A 61 16.69 2.33 4.41
C ALA A 61 16.47 2.33 5.93
N ASP A 62 17.12 1.41 6.65
CA ASP A 62 17.09 1.29 8.10
C ASP A 62 17.67 2.50 8.83
N ALA A 63 18.84 2.97 8.42
CA ALA A 63 19.50 4.12 9.02
C ALA A 63 18.64 5.39 8.87
N ASN A 64 18.13 5.64 7.66
CA ASN A 64 17.28 6.81 7.38
C ASN A 64 15.97 6.82 8.18
N ILE A 65 15.32 5.66 8.34
CA ILE A 65 14.07 5.57 9.10
C ILE A 65 14.36 5.74 10.60
N LYS A 66 15.40 5.09 11.13
CA LYS A 66 15.80 5.24 12.54
C LYS A 66 16.20 6.67 12.86
N GLU A 67 16.92 7.35 11.97
CA GLU A 67 17.30 8.75 12.13
C GLU A 67 16.09 9.67 12.22
N LYS A 68 15.11 9.51 11.32
CA LYS A 68 13.85 10.29 11.35
C LYS A 68 13.04 10.04 12.62
N ILE A 69 12.97 8.79 13.10
CA ILE A 69 12.28 8.46 14.36
C ILE A 69 13.01 9.08 15.56
N ASN A 70 14.34 9.00 15.58
CA ASN A 70 15.17 9.56 16.64
C ASN A 70 15.11 11.09 16.67
N ALA A 71 15.00 11.76 15.52
CA ALA A 71 14.83 13.22 15.44
C ALA A 71 13.51 13.71 16.07
N VAL A 72 12.50 12.84 16.17
CA VAL A 72 11.19 13.15 16.78
C VAL A 72 11.16 12.81 18.29
N LYS A 73 12.19 12.12 18.82
CA LYS A 73 12.36 11.92 20.27
C LYS A 73 12.62 13.27 20.94
N LYS A 74 11.57 13.91 21.48
CA LYS A 74 11.76 15.02 22.42
C LYS A 74 12.47 14.50 23.68
N GLU A 75 13.41 15.28 24.19
CA GLU A 75 14.11 15.01 25.44
C GLU A 75 13.10 14.64 26.55
N GLY A 76 13.31 13.48 27.19
CA GLY A 76 12.50 13.01 28.32
C GLY A 76 11.39 12.00 28.00
N LYS A 77 11.15 11.62 26.73
CA LYS A 77 10.18 10.56 26.37
C LYS A 77 10.84 9.45 25.54
N SER A 78 10.89 8.23 26.09
CA SER A 78 11.49 7.07 25.40
C SER A 78 10.54 6.55 24.31
N ILE A 79 10.86 6.81 23.06
CA ILE A 79 10.27 6.06 21.93
C ILE A 79 11.13 4.82 21.71
N ASN A 80 10.51 3.63 21.68
CA ASN A 80 11.21 2.40 21.30
C ASN A 80 10.88 2.03 19.84
N PRO A 81 11.78 2.29 18.87
CA PRO A 81 11.52 2.01 17.46
C PRO A 81 11.33 0.53 17.14
N ASP A 82 11.89 -0.36 17.98
CA ASP A 82 11.82 -1.81 17.76
C ASP A 82 10.44 -2.38 18.11
N GLU A 83 9.64 -1.63 18.89
CA GLU A 83 8.25 -1.97 19.22
C GLU A 83 7.24 -1.45 18.19
N ILE A 84 7.70 -0.69 17.19
CA ILE A 84 6.83 -0.20 16.12
C ILE A 84 6.51 -1.35 15.19
N LYS A 85 5.22 -1.59 15.04
CA LYS A 85 4.63 -2.71 14.30
C LYS A 85 3.83 -2.17 13.13
N PHE A 86 4.01 -2.74 11.96
CA PHE A 86 3.33 -2.33 10.73
C PHE A 86 2.44 -3.47 10.24
N GLN A 87 1.30 -3.12 9.69
CA GLN A 87 0.36 -4.04 9.07
C GLN A 87 -0.07 -3.46 7.73
N LEU A 88 0.07 -4.24 6.67
CA LEU A 88 -0.42 -3.85 5.36
C LEU A 88 -1.95 -3.98 5.34
N ALA A 89 -2.65 -2.86 5.52
CA ALA A 89 -4.12 -2.84 5.55
C ALA A 89 -4.71 -3.10 4.16
N ALA A 90 -4.09 -2.54 3.12
CA ALA A 90 -4.50 -2.79 1.73
C ALA A 90 -3.39 -2.42 0.75
N ALA A 91 -3.38 -3.10 -0.40
CA ALA A 91 -2.55 -2.78 -1.53
C ALA A 91 -3.30 -3.07 -2.84
N PHE A 92 -3.08 -2.23 -3.83
CA PHE A 92 -3.67 -2.34 -5.15
C PHE A 92 -2.77 -1.63 -6.16
N LEU A 93 -2.50 -2.28 -7.28
CA LEU A 93 -1.89 -1.67 -8.45
C LEU A 93 -2.58 -2.22 -9.69
N TYR A 94 -3.05 -1.32 -10.54
CA TYR A 94 -3.59 -1.66 -11.85
C TYR A 94 -2.93 -0.78 -12.91
N ILE A 95 -2.46 -1.42 -13.98
CA ILE A 95 -1.86 -0.73 -15.12
C ILE A 95 -2.57 -1.21 -16.37
N GLU A 96 -3.07 -0.27 -17.17
CA GLU A 96 -3.66 -0.56 -18.47
C GLU A 96 -2.86 0.17 -19.55
N MET A 97 -2.36 -0.61 -20.50
CA MET A 97 -1.59 -0.16 -21.66
C MET A 97 -2.42 -0.48 -22.92
N PRO A 98 -3.15 0.49 -23.47
CA PRO A 98 -3.83 0.31 -24.76
C PRO A 98 -2.82 -0.03 -25.85
N ASN A 99 -3.21 -0.85 -26.83
CA ASN A 99 -2.38 -1.03 -28.03
C ASN A 99 -2.30 0.31 -28.78
N GLU A 100 -1.12 0.69 -29.30
CA GLU A 100 -0.99 1.92 -30.08
C GLU A 100 -1.97 1.91 -31.26
N PRO A 101 -2.70 3.01 -31.52
CA PRO A 101 -3.53 3.11 -32.71
C PRO A 101 -2.64 2.96 -33.95
N LYS A 102 -3.11 2.19 -34.93
CA LYS A 102 -2.50 2.16 -36.27
C LYS A 102 -2.41 3.60 -36.79
N LYS A 103 -1.31 3.94 -37.46
CA LYS A 103 -0.77 5.29 -37.79
C LYS A 103 -1.71 6.34 -38.43
N GLU A 104 -3.02 6.13 -38.57
CA GLU A 104 -3.92 7.01 -39.33
C GLU A 104 -5.05 7.67 -38.52
N GLU A 105 -5.16 7.43 -37.20
CA GLU A 105 -6.19 8.10 -36.38
C GLU A 105 -5.59 9.14 -35.40
N PRO A 106 -6.26 10.28 -35.18
CA PRO A 106 -5.81 11.28 -34.22
C PRO A 106 -5.68 10.66 -32.82
N LYS A 107 -4.55 10.94 -32.15
CA LYS A 107 -4.30 10.49 -30.77
C LYS A 107 -5.36 11.08 -29.83
N ASN A 108 -6.42 10.34 -29.56
CA ASN A 108 -7.36 10.63 -28.48
C ASN A 108 -6.68 10.40 -27.12
N GLU A 109 -7.14 11.10 -26.08
CA GLU A 109 -6.61 10.95 -24.71
C GLU A 109 -6.73 9.52 -24.17
N ASP A 110 -7.62 8.71 -24.75
CA ASP A 110 -7.87 7.29 -24.45
C ASP A 110 -6.72 6.34 -24.83
N SER A 111 -5.69 6.81 -25.54
CA SER A 111 -4.52 5.99 -25.90
C SER A 111 -3.38 6.06 -24.87
N LYS A 112 -3.62 6.63 -23.68
CA LYS A 112 -2.60 6.79 -22.63
C LYS A 112 -2.61 5.60 -21.68
N THR A 113 -1.42 5.15 -21.29
CA THR A 113 -1.25 4.20 -20.19
C THR A 113 -1.91 4.75 -18.92
N THR A 114 -2.83 3.99 -18.35
CA THR A 114 -3.51 4.33 -17.10
C THR A 114 -2.89 3.54 -15.96
N THR A 115 -2.50 4.23 -14.90
CA THR A 115 -1.99 3.62 -13.67
C THR A 115 -2.88 4.02 -12.51
N GLU A 116 -3.52 3.04 -11.90
CA GLU A 116 -4.27 3.20 -10.66
C GLU A 116 -3.54 2.48 -9.52
N TYR A 117 -3.49 3.09 -8.35
CA TYR A 117 -2.86 2.46 -7.19
C TYR A 117 -3.57 2.83 -5.89
N ALA A 118 -3.45 1.98 -4.89
CA ALA A 118 -3.81 2.28 -3.51
C ALA A 118 -2.91 1.49 -2.57
N LEU A 119 -2.44 2.13 -1.51
CA LEU A 119 -1.62 1.53 -0.46
C LEU A 119 -2.09 2.07 0.88
N ALA A 120 -2.31 1.18 1.85
CA ALA A 120 -2.67 1.54 3.20
C ALA A 120 -1.90 0.71 4.22
N ILE A 121 -1.37 1.39 5.24
CA ILE A 121 -0.53 0.82 6.30
C ILE A 121 -1.09 1.27 7.65
N ASN A 122 -1.36 0.30 8.51
CA ASN A 122 -1.58 0.52 9.93
C ASN A 122 -0.24 0.43 10.65
N VAL A 123 0.02 1.40 11.53
CA VAL A 123 1.20 1.43 12.39
C VAL A 123 0.71 1.31 13.83
N ASP A 124 1.00 0.19 14.46
CA ASP A 124 0.77 -0.03 15.89
C ASP A 124 1.95 0.57 16.68
N LEU A 125 1.58 1.47 17.60
CA LEU A 125 2.47 2.27 18.42
C LEU A 125 2.21 2.06 19.91
N GLN A 126 1.33 1.11 20.28
CA GLN A 126 0.83 0.94 21.64
C GLN A 126 1.95 0.72 22.67
N ASP A 127 3.00 0.00 22.26
CA ASP A 127 4.18 -0.33 23.06
C ASP A 127 5.39 0.56 22.72
N ALA A 128 5.31 1.31 21.61
CA ALA A 128 6.39 2.16 21.12
C ALA A 128 6.37 3.57 21.72
N LEU A 129 5.20 4.06 22.17
CA LEU A 129 5.02 5.41 22.70
C LEU A 129 4.65 5.42 24.18
N PRO A 130 5.12 6.44 24.95
CA PRO A 130 4.75 6.59 26.35
C PRO A 130 3.28 6.99 26.51
N ASP A 131 2.72 6.70 27.68
CA ASP A 131 1.41 7.22 28.08
C ASP A 131 1.48 8.75 28.24
N PHE A 132 0.52 9.48 27.66
CA PHE A 132 0.42 10.94 27.77
C PHE A 132 -0.57 11.37 28.88
N GLY A 133 -1.07 10.44 29.68
CA GLY A 133 -1.95 10.67 30.83
C GLY A 133 -3.41 10.83 30.43
N ALA A 134 -3.74 11.89 29.69
CA ALA A 134 -5.11 12.16 29.25
C ALA A 134 -5.54 11.37 28.01
N PHE A 135 -4.57 10.85 27.24
CA PHE A 135 -4.81 10.05 26.05
C PHE A 135 -3.60 9.16 25.76
N LYS A 136 -3.83 8.05 25.05
CA LYS A 136 -2.78 7.16 24.55
C LYS A 136 -2.92 7.05 23.03
N LEU A 137 -1.80 7.23 22.31
CA LEU A 137 -1.76 6.98 20.87
C LEU A 137 -1.49 5.50 20.64
N ASN A 138 -2.53 4.74 20.27
CA ASN A 138 -2.40 3.30 20.05
C ASN A 138 -1.92 2.97 18.63
N SER A 139 -2.41 3.71 17.62
CA SER A 139 -2.06 3.46 16.24
C SER A 139 -2.13 4.71 15.38
N VAL A 140 -1.41 4.67 14.26
CA VAL A 140 -1.48 5.64 13.17
C VAL A 140 -1.83 4.88 11.89
N PHE A 141 -2.75 5.43 11.12
CA PHE A 141 -3.14 4.89 9.83
C PHE A 141 -2.66 5.83 8.71
N ILE A 142 -1.99 5.27 7.70
CA ILE A 142 -1.45 6.00 6.57
C ILE A 142 -1.98 5.35 5.29
N ALA A 143 -2.63 6.13 4.43
CA ALA A 143 -3.08 5.67 3.12
C ALA A 143 -2.74 6.67 2.01
N VAL A 144 -2.40 6.14 0.84
CA VAL A 144 -2.14 6.89 -0.38
C VAL A 144 -2.83 6.17 -1.53
N TRP A 145 -3.59 6.89 -2.35
CA TRP A 145 -4.30 6.28 -3.48
C TRP A 145 -4.42 7.24 -4.66
N ASN A 146 -4.47 6.64 -5.84
CA ASN A 146 -4.85 7.26 -7.11
C ASN A 146 -5.79 6.28 -7.83
N THR A 147 -7.01 6.17 -7.33
CA THR A 147 -8.09 5.39 -7.93
C THR A 147 -9.42 5.95 -7.48
N LYS A 148 -10.45 5.79 -8.30
CA LYS A 148 -11.85 6.11 -7.96
C LYS A 148 -12.68 4.86 -7.68
N ARG A 149 -12.06 3.68 -7.69
CA ARG A 149 -12.74 2.40 -7.50
C ARG A 149 -13.24 2.26 -6.06
N LYS A 150 -14.55 2.37 -5.87
CA LYS A 150 -15.20 2.28 -4.54
C LYS A 150 -14.80 1.03 -3.75
N ALA A 151 -14.67 -0.12 -4.42
CA ALA A 151 -14.25 -1.36 -3.75
C ALA A 151 -12.82 -1.27 -3.19
N VAL A 152 -11.90 -0.65 -3.93
CA VAL A 152 -10.51 -0.44 -3.49
C VAL A 152 -10.48 0.59 -2.34
N LEU A 153 -11.22 1.69 -2.49
CA LEU A 153 -11.32 2.74 -1.47
C LEU A 153 -11.96 2.24 -0.16
N LYS A 154 -12.92 1.32 -0.25
CA LYS A 154 -13.48 0.65 0.94
C LYS A 154 -12.44 -0.21 1.65
N ASN A 155 -11.63 -0.96 0.90
CA ASN A 155 -10.64 -1.88 1.47
C ASN A 155 -9.46 -1.15 2.13
N ILE A 156 -9.07 0.02 1.64
CA ILE A 156 -8.04 0.82 2.31
C ILE A 156 -8.51 1.37 3.67
N GLY A 157 -9.80 1.35 4.00
CA GLY A 157 -10.32 1.97 5.24
C GLY A 157 -10.31 3.50 5.23
N ALA A 158 -9.61 4.11 4.26
CA ALA A 158 -9.75 5.50 3.84
C ALA A 158 -10.91 5.62 2.84
N GLY A 159 -12.15 5.54 3.34
CA GLY A 159 -13.22 6.24 2.63
C GLY A 159 -12.92 7.74 2.62
N GLU A 160 -13.47 8.51 1.68
CA GLU A 160 -13.54 9.96 1.86
C GLU A 160 -14.06 10.25 3.28
N ILE A 161 -13.56 11.28 3.95
CA ILE A 161 -14.06 11.69 5.27
C ILE A 161 -15.60 11.73 5.27
N THR A 162 -16.19 12.16 4.14
CA THR A 162 -17.61 12.10 3.82
C THR A 162 -18.28 10.74 4.07
N GLU A 163 -17.66 9.63 3.67
CA GLU A 163 -18.18 8.28 3.88
C GLU A 163 -18.04 7.82 5.34
N MET A 164 -16.96 8.24 6.03
CA MET A 164 -16.82 7.98 7.47
C MET A 164 -17.83 8.76 8.31
N LEU A 165 -18.14 10.00 7.93
CA LEU A 165 -19.16 10.82 8.59
C LEU A 165 -20.56 10.22 8.45
N LYS A 166 -20.89 9.58 7.31
CA LYS A 166 -22.17 8.88 7.13
C LYS A 166 -22.38 7.72 8.13
N LEU A 167 -21.30 7.13 8.65
CA LEU A 167 -21.39 6.08 9.67
C LEU A 167 -21.76 6.62 11.05
N LEU A 168 -21.63 7.93 11.28
CA LEU A 168 -22.04 8.59 12.53
C LEU A 168 -23.50 9.07 12.51
N GLU A 169 -24.15 9.02 11.35
CA GLU A 169 -25.56 9.40 11.16
C GLU A 169 -26.51 8.20 11.19
N ALA A 170 -25.99 6.99 11.48
CA ALA A 170 -26.74 5.73 11.56
C ALA A 170 -27.12 5.37 13.00
#